data_AF-X1SUC9-F1
#
_entry.id   AF-X1SUC9-F1
#
_cell.length_a   1.000
_cell.length_b   1.000
_cell.length_c   1.000
_cell.angle_alpha   90.00
_cell.angle_beta   90.00
_cell.angle_gamma   90.00
#
_symmetry.space_group_name_H-M   'P 1'
#
loop_
_entity.id
_entity.type
_entity.pdbx_description
1 polymer ?
#
loop_
_entity_poly.entity_id
_entity_poly.type
_entity_poly.pdbx_seq_one_letter_code
_entity_poly.pdbx_strand_id
1 'polypeptide(L)'
;KEGKAKPDEIDSFIAWLRRIVDWQKGTPEASEFMHEFKMDLFQDEIFVFTPNGDLIQLPVGSTPVDFAFALHSEIGIHCSGAKVNDKMSPLDVELHSGQWLQILTNPNKTPNPEWLNFVKTAKARSLIRRWFKRQRYEESQELGRGMISKIEKQRGGKLTEKEQEKLVNRYHQRDWDRFLAGLGLGDISFHSVKNFFGLKTKKKRDKQETVSKTTVGVAIQGMENLLVSYAKCCKPLLGDDIIGFITRGRGLVIHRSE
;
A
#
# COMPACT_ATOMS: atom_id res chain seq x y z
N LYS A 1 8.20 23.59 -44.43
CA LYS A 1 7.70 22.22 -44.71
C LYS A 1 6.97 21.75 -43.46
N GLU A 2 5.65 21.98 -43.42
CA GLU A 2 4.81 21.62 -42.28
C GLU A 2 4.63 20.10 -42.24
N GLY A 3 4.94 19.51 -41.09
CA GLY A 3 4.87 18.08 -40.85
C GLY A 3 3.41 17.65 -40.74
N LYS A 4 2.94 16.84 -41.70
CA LYS A 4 1.71 16.07 -41.53
C LYS A 4 1.94 15.06 -40.40
N ALA A 5 1.19 15.21 -39.30
CA ALA A 5 1.09 14.17 -38.28
C ALA A 5 0.68 12.85 -38.94
N LYS A 6 1.32 11.75 -38.55
CA LYS A 6 1.03 10.43 -39.13
C LYS A 6 -0.40 10.00 -38.72
N PRO A 7 -1.14 9.28 -39.59
CA PRO A 7 -2.51 8.83 -39.30
C PRO A 7 -2.66 8.16 -37.91
N ASP A 8 -1.66 7.35 -37.53
CA ASP A 8 -1.64 6.63 -36.25
C ASP A 8 -1.57 7.55 -35.02
N GLU A 9 -0.90 8.71 -35.13
CA GLU A 9 -0.83 9.70 -34.04
C GLU A 9 -2.19 10.38 -33.82
N ILE A 10 -2.94 10.58 -34.90
CA ILE A 10 -4.28 11.19 -34.87
C ILE A 10 -5.30 10.20 -34.31
N ASP A 11 -5.23 8.92 -34.69
CA ASP A 11 -6.12 7.89 -34.16
C ASP A 11 -5.85 7.62 -32.67
N SER A 12 -4.58 7.61 -32.26
CA SER A 12 -4.18 7.57 -30.84
C SER A 12 -4.72 8.77 -30.05
N PHE A 13 -4.66 9.98 -30.64
CA PHE A 13 -5.23 11.19 -30.07
C PHE A 13 -6.77 11.17 -29.98
N ILE A 14 -7.46 10.56 -30.94
CA ILE A 14 -8.93 10.41 -30.91
C ILE A 14 -9.34 9.34 -29.87
N ALA A 15 -8.59 8.24 -29.74
CA ALA A 15 -8.79 7.26 -28.67
C ALA A 15 -8.58 7.87 -27.28
N TRP A 16 -7.60 8.78 -27.15
CA TRP A 16 -7.38 9.59 -25.95
C TRP A 16 -8.58 10.48 -25.59
N LEU A 17 -9.13 11.22 -26.55
CA LEU A 17 -10.29 12.10 -26.34
C LEU A 17 -11.50 11.32 -25.81
N ARG A 18 -11.76 10.13 -26.35
CA ARG A 18 -12.87 9.27 -25.89
C ARG A 18 -12.68 8.81 -24.44
N ARG A 19 -11.45 8.44 -24.06
CA ARG A 19 -11.12 7.96 -22.71
C ARG A 19 -11.18 9.05 -21.65
N ILE A 20 -10.95 10.32 -22.01
CA ILE A 20 -11.18 11.48 -21.11
C ILE A 20 -12.67 11.71 -20.88
N VAL A 21 -13.48 11.63 -21.93
CA VAL A 21 -14.93 11.86 -21.84
C VAL A 21 -15.60 10.82 -20.94
N ASP A 22 -15.17 9.55 -21.02
CA ASP A 22 -15.65 8.47 -20.14
C ASP A 22 -15.31 8.70 -18.65
N TRP A 23 -14.32 9.54 -18.36
CA TRP A 23 -13.79 9.76 -17.00
C TRP A 23 -14.37 11.00 -16.28
N GLN A 24 -15.29 11.75 -16.88
CA GLN A 24 -15.92 12.91 -16.22
C GLN A 24 -16.79 12.57 -14.98
N LYS A 25 -16.69 11.33 -14.45
CA LYS A 25 -17.35 10.83 -13.24
C LYS A 25 -16.41 10.67 -12.02
N GLY A 26 -15.33 11.45 -11.96
CA GLY A 26 -14.72 11.99 -10.73
C GLY A 26 -13.75 11.10 -9.94
N THR A 27 -12.51 11.58 -9.77
CA THR A 27 -11.68 11.47 -8.55
C THR A 27 -10.46 12.41 -8.58
N PRO A 28 -9.79 12.67 -7.44
CA PRO A 28 -8.59 13.53 -7.31
C PRO A 28 -7.28 12.94 -7.89
N GLU A 29 -7.30 11.76 -8.51
CA GLU A 29 -6.11 11.05 -9.04
C GLU A 29 -5.66 11.52 -10.44
N ALA A 30 -6.13 12.69 -10.89
CA ALA A 30 -5.92 13.20 -12.24
C ALA A 30 -4.43 13.37 -12.61
N SER A 31 -3.59 13.79 -11.67
CA SER A 31 -2.18 14.11 -11.93
C SER A 31 -1.30 12.87 -12.10
N GLU A 32 -1.50 11.83 -11.28
CA GLU A 32 -0.81 10.54 -11.41
C GLU A 32 -1.25 9.84 -12.72
N PHE A 33 -2.54 9.92 -13.07
CA PHE A 33 -3.05 9.43 -14.34
C PHE A 33 -2.46 10.17 -15.55
N MET A 34 -2.38 11.50 -15.51
CA MET A 34 -1.80 12.28 -16.63
C MET A 34 -0.32 11.97 -16.87
N HIS A 35 0.42 11.67 -15.80
CA HIS A 35 1.82 11.24 -15.91
C HIS A 35 1.92 9.82 -16.50
N GLU A 36 1.14 8.87 -15.99
CA GLU A 36 1.08 7.50 -16.52
C GLU A 36 0.64 7.47 -17.99
N PHE A 37 -0.36 8.27 -18.37
CA PHE A 37 -0.90 8.31 -19.73
C PHE A 37 0.05 8.94 -20.76
N LYS A 38 0.80 9.99 -20.37
CA LYS A 38 1.82 10.57 -21.25
C LYS A 38 2.96 9.59 -21.54
N MET A 39 3.25 8.69 -20.61
CA MET A 39 4.25 7.65 -20.84
C MET A 39 3.74 6.59 -21.82
N ASP A 40 2.45 6.25 -21.81
CA ASP A 40 1.84 5.27 -22.71
C ASP A 40 1.69 5.76 -24.17
N LEU A 41 1.51 7.08 -24.42
CA LEU A 41 1.16 7.62 -25.75
C LEU A 41 2.28 7.55 -26.81
N PHE A 42 3.55 7.35 -26.40
CA PHE A 42 4.72 7.39 -27.29
C PHE A 42 5.56 6.11 -27.23
N GLN A 43 5.01 5.00 -26.74
CA GLN A 43 5.76 3.74 -26.68
C GLN A 43 5.60 2.97 -27.98
N ASP A 44 6.70 2.37 -28.44
CA ASP A 44 6.64 1.31 -29.43
C ASP A 44 5.75 0.18 -28.90
N GLU A 45 5.02 -0.48 -29.80
CA GLU A 45 4.02 -1.49 -29.44
C GLU A 45 4.41 -2.88 -29.96
N ILE A 46 3.98 -3.89 -29.22
CA ILE A 46 4.10 -5.29 -29.57
C ILE A 46 2.72 -5.93 -29.75
N PHE A 47 2.68 -6.96 -30.59
CA PHE A 47 1.48 -7.73 -30.87
C PHE A 47 1.67 -9.18 -30.43
N VAL A 48 0.84 -9.64 -29.50
CA VAL A 48 0.92 -10.98 -28.88
C VAL A 48 -0.38 -11.73 -29.16
N PHE A 49 -0.28 -13.00 -29.53
CA PHE A 49 -1.42 -13.85 -29.85
C PHE A 49 -1.98 -14.55 -28.61
N THR A 50 -3.31 -14.59 -28.50
CA THR A 50 -4.01 -15.48 -27.57
C THR A 50 -4.00 -16.92 -28.12
N PRO A 51 -4.27 -17.95 -27.31
CA PRO A 51 -4.36 -19.33 -27.81
C PRO A 51 -5.48 -19.53 -28.84
N ASN A 52 -6.47 -18.64 -28.87
CA ASN A 52 -7.57 -18.65 -29.83
C ASN A 52 -7.22 -17.96 -31.16
N GLY A 53 -6.04 -17.34 -31.26
CA GLY A 53 -5.59 -16.60 -32.43
C GLY A 53 -5.95 -15.11 -32.43
N ASP A 54 -6.50 -14.59 -31.32
CA ASP A 54 -6.77 -13.15 -31.20
C ASP A 54 -5.47 -12.38 -31.02
N LEU A 55 -5.39 -11.17 -31.58
CA LEU A 55 -4.23 -10.29 -31.47
C LEU A 55 -4.45 -9.29 -30.34
N ILE A 56 -3.53 -9.25 -29.36
CA ILE A 56 -3.53 -8.27 -28.27
C ILE A 56 -2.33 -7.35 -28.45
N GLN A 57 -2.61 -6.05 -28.43
CA GLN A 57 -1.63 -4.97 -28.54
C GLN A 57 -1.20 -4.53 -27.14
N LEU A 58 0.11 -4.45 -26.91
CA LEU A 58 0.71 -4.04 -25.64
C LEU A 58 1.93 -3.13 -25.89
N PRO A 59 2.31 -2.27 -24.95
CA PRO A 59 3.57 -1.54 -25.05
C PRO A 59 4.80 -2.46 -25.03
N VAL A 60 5.89 -2.07 -25.69
CA VAL A 60 7.19 -2.77 -25.63
C VAL A 60 7.64 -2.93 -24.18
N GLY A 61 8.21 -4.11 -23.88
CA GLY A 61 8.65 -4.49 -22.54
C GLY A 61 7.54 -5.01 -21.63
N SER A 62 6.30 -5.08 -22.11
CA SER A 62 5.19 -5.69 -21.36
C SER A 62 5.48 -7.14 -20.99
N THR A 63 4.94 -7.57 -19.86
CA THR A 63 5.15 -8.91 -19.29
C THR A 63 3.89 -9.79 -19.42
N PRO A 64 3.97 -11.10 -19.15
CA PRO A 64 2.79 -11.95 -19.08
C PRO A 64 1.69 -11.45 -18.13
N VAL A 65 2.06 -10.77 -17.05
CA VAL A 65 1.09 -10.18 -16.11
C VAL A 65 0.36 -9.01 -16.77
N ASP A 66 1.05 -8.16 -17.53
CA ASP A 66 0.43 -7.09 -18.31
C ASP A 66 -0.59 -7.65 -19.31
N PHE A 67 -0.22 -8.70 -20.03
CA PHE A 67 -1.12 -9.39 -20.96
C PHE A 67 -2.35 -9.98 -20.23
N ALA A 68 -2.16 -10.60 -19.06
CA ALA A 68 -3.27 -11.13 -18.28
C ALA A 68 -4.29 -10.03 -17.90
N PHE A 69 -3.84 -8.87 -17.44
CA PHE A 69 -4.70 -7.72 -17.12
C PHE A 69 -5.26 -7.01 -18.36
N ALA A 70 -4.61 -7.14 -19.52
CA ALA A 70 -5.15 -6.69 -20.79
C ALA A 70 -6.37 -7.52 -21.19
N LEU A 71 -6.28 -8.85 -21.09
CA LEU A 71 -7.39 -9.77 -21.35
C LEU A 71 -8.56 -9.56 -20.41
N HIS A 72 -8.35 -9.68 -19.10
CA HIS A 72 -9.39 -9.45 -18.10
C HIS A 72 -8.80 -9.24 -16.71
N SER A 73 -9.47 -8.43 -15.88
CA SER A 73 -9.03 -8.18 -14.50
C SER A 73 -8.95 -9.46 -13.66
N GLU A 74 -9.98 -10.32 -13.73
CA GLU A 74 -9.98 -11.63 -13.04
C GLU A 74 -8.87 -12.57 -13.50
N ILE A 75 -8.52 -12.58 -14.80
CA ILE A 75 -7.40 -13.38 -15.32
C ILE A 75 -6.08 -12.85 -14.74
N GLY A 76 -5.91 -11.53 -14.68
CA GLY A 76 -4.75 -10.89 -14.05
C GLY A 76 -4.65 -11.19 -12.55
N ILE A 77 -5.75 -11.06 -11.81
CA ILE A 77 -5.80 -11.29 -10.35
C ILE A 77 -5.43 -12.74 -10.00
N HIS A 78 -5.98 -13.68 -10.77
CA HIS A 78 -5.78 -15.11 -10.54
C HIS A 78 -4.62 -15.70 -11.35
N CYS A 79 -3.75 -14.87 -11.92
CA CYS A 79 -2.61 -15.32 -12.70
C CYS A 79 -1.65 -16.13 -11.81
N SER A 80 -1.35 -17.36 -12.24
CA SER A 80 -0.49 -18.30 -11.52
C SER A 80 0.79 -18.64 -12.29
N GLY A 81 0.77 -18.45 -13.61
CA GLY A 81 1.88 -18.73 -14.51
C GLY A 81 1.52 -18.38 -15.95
N ALA A 82 2.50 -18.49 -16.84
CA ALA A 82 2.31 -18.24 -18.27
C ALA A 82 3.09 -19.27 -19.10
N LYS A 83 2.57 -19.55 -20.29
CA LYS A 83 3.30 -20.23 -21.36
C LYS A 83 3.49 -19.28 -22.52
N VAL A 84 4.73 -19.13 -22.96
CA VAL A 84 5.12 -18.37 -24.15
C VAL A 84 5.54 -19.40 -25.20
N ASN A 85 4.89 -19.41 -26.37
CA ASN A 85 5.13 -20.38 -27.45
C ASN A 85 5.16 -21.83 -26.92
N ASP A 86 4.11 -22.21 -26.18
CA ASP A 86 3.93 -23.52 -25.53
C ASP A 86 4.96 -23.92 -24.45
N LYS A 87 5.88 -23.03 -24.08
CA LYS A 87 6.88 -23.28 -23.03
C LYS A 87 6.57 -22.48 -21.77
N MET A 88 6.63 -23.14 -20.61
CA MET A 88 6.51 -22.48 -19.31
C MET A 88 7.53 -21.36 -19.19
N SER A 89 7.06 -20.17 -18.86
CA SER A 89 7.88 -18.96 -18.78
C SER A 89 7.63 -18.22 -17.46
N PRO A 90 8.66 -17.57 -16.89
CA PRO A 90 8.50 -16.67 -15.75
C PRO A 90 7.52 -15.53 -16.06
N LEU A 91 6.90 -14.96 -15.02
CA LEU A 91 5.92 -13.89 -15.15
C LEU A 91 6.55 -12.50 -15.40
N ASP A 92 7.85 -12.36 -15.18
CA ASP A 92 8.64 -11.13 -15.33
C ASP A 92 9.40 -11.04 -16.65
N VAL A 93 9.28 -12.05 -17.53
CA VAL A 93 9.91 -12.04 -18.85
C VAL A 93 9.24 -10.99 -19.76
N GLU A 94 10.03 -10.27 -20.54
CA GLU A 94 9.51 -9.33 -21.53
C GLU A 94 8.96 -10.07 -22.76
N LEU A 95 7.77 -9.66 -23.18
CA LEU A 95 7.09 -10.19 -24.36
C LEU A 95 7.60 -9.52 -25.64
N HIS A 96 7.56 -10.28 -26.73
CA HIS A 96 7.98 -9.83 -28.05
C HIS A 96 6.84 -10.03 -29.06
N SER A 97 6.81 -9.19 -30.10
CA SER A 97 5.83 -9.32 -31.18
C SER A 97 5.87 -10.70 -31.84
N GLY A 98 4.69 -11.23 -32.15
CA GLY A 98 4.52 -12.51 -32.84
C GLY A 98 4.52 -13.74 -31.92
N GLN A 99 4.66 -13.56 -30.60
CA GLN A 99 4.60 -14.66 -29.64
C GLN A 99 3.16 -15.08 -29.34
N TRP A 100 2.97 -16.37 -29.08
CA TRP A 100 1.73 -16.94 -28.55
C TRP A 100 1.81 -17.01 -27.04
N LEU A 101 0.79 -16.49 -26.34
CA LEU A 101 0.77 -16.47 -24.90
C LEU A 101 -0.48 -17.12 -24.33
N GLN A 102 -0.28 -18.10 -23.44
CA GLN A 102 -1.34 -18.71 -22.64
C GLN A 102 -1.13 -18.37 -21.18
N ILE A 103 -2.11 -17.72 -20.56
CA ILE A 103 -2.11 -17.45 -19.12
C ILE A 103 -2.72 -18.64 -18.37
N LEU A 104 -2.06 -19.08 -17.31
CA LEU A 104 -2.55 -20.11 -16.40
C LEU A 104 -3.15 -19.44 -15.18
N THR A 105 -4.45 -19.63 -14.93
CA THR A 105 -5.16 -19.02 -13.80
C THR A 105 -5.45 -20.04 -12.71
N ASN A 106 -5.43 -19.60 -11.45
CA ASN A 106 -5.85 -20.40 -10.30
C ASN A 106 -6.71 -19.53 -9.35
N PRO A 107 -7.95 -19.94 -9.03
CA PRO A 107 -8.84 -19.16 -8.15
C PRO A 107 -8.26 -18.86 -6.76
N ASN A 108 -7.36 -19.70 -6.27
CA ASN A 108 -6.72 -19.53 -4.96
C ASN A 108 -5.46 -18.65 -5.02
N LYS A 109 -5.04 -18.22 -6.22
CA LYS A 109 -3.92 -17.32 -6.39
C LYS A 109 -4.42 -15.88 -6.41
N THR A 110 -3.62 -15.03 -5.80
CA THR A 110 -3.83 -13.59 -5.70
C THR A 110 -2.56 -12.87 -6.13
N PRO A 111 -2.64 -11.57 -6.49
CA PRO A 111 -1.48 -10.80 -6.91
C PRO A 111 -0.35 -10.82 -5.86
N ASN A 112 0.89 -10.86 -6.33
CA ASN A 112 2.08 -10.64 -5.50
C ASN A 112 2.48 -9.16 -5.55
N PRO A 113 2.79 -8.48 -4.42
CA PRO A 113 3.30 -7.11 -4.42
C PRO A 113 4.52 -6.89 -5.33
N GLU A 114 5.37 -7.91 -5.49
CA GLU A 114 6.57 -7.85 -6.35
C GLU A 114 6.23 -7.63 -7.83
N TRP A 115 5.01 -7.95 -8.27
CA TRP A 115 4.59 -7.67 -9.65
C TRP A 115 4.68 -6.19 -10.01
N LEU A 116 4.51 -5.30 -9.03
CA LEU A 116 4.66 -3.85 -9.25
C LEU A 116 6.08 -3.42 -9.65
N ASN A 117 7.08 -4.30 -9.51
CA ASN A 117 8.46 -4.03 -9.91
C ASN A 117 8.69 -4.24 -11.42
N PHE A 118 7.94 -5.14 -12.06
CA PHE A 118 8.19 -5.53 -13.46
C PHE A 118 7.02 -5.23 -14.41
N VAL A 119 5.78 -5.14 -13.90
CA VAL A 119 4.60 -4.79 -14.68
C VAL A 119 4.77 -3.40 -15.29
N LYS A 120 4.59 -3.28 -16.60
CA LYS A 120 4.83 -2.02 -17.33
C LYS A 120 3.57 -1.16 -17.43
N THR A 121 2.44 -1.77 -17.73
CA THR A 121 1.24 -1.04 -18.13
C THR A 121 0.59 -0.32 -16.94
N ALA A 122 0.19 0.93 -17.14
CA ALA A 122 -0.52 1.72 -16.13
C ALA A 122 -1.81 1.03 -15.66
N LYS A 123 -2.53 0.39 -16.60
CA LYS A 123 -3.75 -0.38 -16.31
C LYS A 123 -3.48 -1.49 -15.29
N ALA A 124 -2.48 -2.35 -15.53
CA ALA A 124 -2.18 -3.45 -14.63
C ALA A 124 -1.69 -2.95 -13.27
N ARG A 125 -0.78 -1.96 -13.24
CA ARG A 125 -0.30 -1.35 -11.99
C ARG A 125 -1.43 -0.77 -11.14
N SER A 126 -2.35 -0.02 -11.77
CA SER A 126 -3.51 0.58 -11.11
C SER A 126 -4.45 -0.49 -10.53
N LEU A 127 -4.74 -1.55 -11.29
CA LEU A 127 -5.59 -2.65 -10.84
C LEU A 127 -4.97 -3.44 -9.69
N ILE A 128 -3.67 -3.74 -9.75
CA ILE A 128 -2.93 -4.42 -8.68
C ILE A 128 -2.95 -3.57 -7.40
N ARG A 129 -2.61 -2.28 -7.49
CA ARG A 129 -2.65 -1.35 -6.34
C ARG A 129 -4.06 -1.26 -5.73
N ARG A 130 -5.09 -1.15 -6.58
CA ARG A 130 -6.49 -1.12 -6.15
C ARG A 130 -6.88 -2.39 -5.41
N TRP A 131 -6.46 -3.55 -5.90
CA TRP A 131 -6.71 -4.83 -5.26
C TRP A 131 -6.10 -4.89 -3.85
N PHE A 132 -4.82 -4.54 -3.68
CA PHE A 132 -4.18 -4.50 -2.36
C PHE A 132 -4.81 -3.48 -1.41
N LYS A 133 -5.20 -2.30 -1.93
CA LYS A 133 -5.89 -1.29 -1.13
C LYS A 133 -7.21 -1.81 -0.60
N ARG A 134 -7.98 -2.53 -1.43
CA ARG A 134 -9.24 -3.16 -1.03
C ARG A 134 -9.02 -4.25 0.01
N GLN A 135 -8.07 -5.16 -0.21
CA GLN A 135 -7.77 -6.25 0.73
C GLN A 135 -7.37 -5.71 2.11
N ARG A 136 -6.45 -4.73 2.15
CA ARG A 136 -6.07 -4.09 3.42
C ARG A 136 -7.25 -3.40 4.11
N TYR A 137 -8.14 -2.79 3.34
CA TYR A 137 -9.34 -2.16 3.88
C TYR A 137 -10.26 -3.22 4.50
N GLU A 138 -10.54 -4.32 3.79
CA GLU A 138 -11.37 -5.43 4.29
C GLU A 138 -10.76 -6.09 5.54
N GLU A 139 -9.46 -6.38 5.55
CA GLU A 139 -8.74 -6.89 6.72
C GLU A 139 -8.85 -5.93 7.92
N SER A 140 -8.70 -4.63 7.67
CA SER A 140 -8.81 -3.61 8.71
C SER A 140 -10.23 -3.53 9.27
N GLN A 141 -11.24 -3.66 8.42
CA GLN A 141 -12.63 -3.73 8.87
C GLN A 141 -12.86 -4.94 9.78
N GLU A 142 -12.34 -6.11 9.41
CA GLU A 142 -12.49 -7.34 10.21
C GLU A 142 -11.80 -7.21 11.57
N LEU A 143 -10.59 -6.64 11.61
CA LEU A 143 -9.91 -6.31 12.87
C LEU A 143 -10.75 -5.36 13.73
N GLY A 144 -11.31 -4.31 13.11
CA GLY A 144 -12.23 -3.37 13.76
C GLY A 144 -13.48 -4.05 14.32
N ARG A 145 -14.10 -4.96 13.56
CA ARG A 145 -15.26 -5.75 14.00
C ARG A 145 -14.90 -6.62 15.20
N GLY A 146 -13.75 -7.27 15.18
CA GLY A 146 -13.23 -8.04 16.31
C GLY A 146 -12.99 -7.19 17.56
N MET A 147 -12.53 -5.94 17.39
CA MET A 147 -12.38 -4.99 18.50
C MET A 147 -13.73 -4.55 19.08
N ILE A 148 -14.71 -4.23 18.24
CA ILE A 148 -16.07 -3.90 18.68
C ILE A 148 -16.72 -5.09 19.38
N SER A 149 -16.57 -6.31 18.86
CA SER A 149 -17.09 -7.53 19.51
C SER A 149 -16.53 -7.70 20.93
N LYS A 150 -15.26 -7.34 21.18
CA LYS A 150 -14.69 -7.34 22.55
C LYS A 150 -15.39 -6.32 23.46
N ILE A 151 -15.79 -5.16 22.94
CA ILE A 151 -16.53 -4.14 23.69
C ILE A 151 -17.94 -4.65 24.02
N GLU A 152 -18.63 -5.21 23.04
CA GLU A 152 -19.98 -5.79 23.21
C GLU A 152 -19.98 -6.89 24.27
N LYS A 153 -18.98 -7.78 24.23
CA LYS A 153 -18.80 -8.84 25.23
C LYS A 153 -18.54 -8.29 26.63
N GLN A 154 -17.75 -7.22 26.76
CA GLN A 154 -17.47 -6.60 28.06
C GLN A 154 -18.67 -5.85 28.63
N ARG A 155 -19.51 -5.29 27.77
CA ARG A 155 -20.73 -4.58 28.17
C ARG A 155 -21.91 -5.53 28.40
N GLY A 156 -21.88 -6.73 27.81
CA GLY A 156 -22.98 -7.69 27.89
C GLY A 156 -24.09 -7.43 26.87
N GLY A 157 -23.80 -6.76 25.74
CA GLY A 157 -24.80 -6.50 24.71
C GLY A 157 -24.23 -5.86 23.45
N LYS A 158 -24.87 -6.15 22.30
CA LYS A 158 -24.49 -5.59 20.99
C LYS A 158 -24.67 -4.08 20.93
N LEU A 159 -23.90 -3.41 20.07
CA LEU A 159 -24.09 -1.99 19.79
C LEU A 159 -25.40 -1.78 19.03
N THR A 160 -26.21 -0.85 19.50
CA THR A 160 -27.40 -0.38 18.78
C THR A 160 -27.00 0.51 17.60
N GLU A 161 -27.85 0.63 16.60
CA GLU A 161 -27.61 1.46 15.42
C GLU A 161 -27.35 2.94 15.80
N LYS A 162 -28.11 3.47 16.77
CA LYS A 162 -27.88 4.82 17.33
C LYS A 162 -26.51 4.99 17.99
N GLU A 163 -25.94 3.94 18.58
CA GLU A 163 -24.60 4.01 19.17
C GLU A 163 -23.51 3.97 18.10
N GLN A 164 -23.73 3.19 17.04
CA GLN A 164 -22.84 3.16 15.87
C GLN A 164 -22.80 4.54 15.19
N GLU A 165 -23.96 5.16 14.94
CA GLU A 165 -24.07 6.51 14.39
C GLU A 165 -23.33 7.56 15.24
N LYS A 166 -23.47 7.49 16.58
CA LYS A 166 -22.74 8.39 17.48
C LYS A 166 -21.23 8.25 17.36
N LEU A 167 -20.72 7.02 17.19
CA LEU A 167 -19.29 6.79 16.99
C LEU A 167 -18.83 7.31 15.63
N VAL A 168 -19.57 7.02 14.56
CA VAL A 168 -19.27 7.50 13.20
C VAL A 168 -19.17 9.04 13.21
N ASN A 169 -20.16 9.72 13.77
CA ASN A 169 -20.18 11.19 13.85
C ASN A 169 -19.07 11.75 14.74
N ARG A 170 -18.80 11.13 15.89
CA ARG A 170 -17.76 11.59 16.84
C ARG A 170 -16.35 11.53 16.26
N TYR A 171 -16.07 10.53 15.44
CA TYR A 171 -14.76 10.34 14.81
C TYR A 171 -14.74 10.83 13.35
N HIS A 172 -15.75 11.61 12.94
CA HIS A 172 -15.86 12.23 11.62
C HIS A 172 -15.69 11.22 10.45
N GLN A 173 -16.25 10.02 10.62
CA GLN A 173 -16.23 8.99 9.60
C GLN A 173 -17.46 9.10 8.70
N ARG A 174 -17.31 8.63 7.46
CA ARG A 174 -18.40 8.66 6.47
C ARG A 174 -19.52 7.66 6.81
N ASP A 175 -19.12 6.47 7.26
CA ASP A 175 -20.01 5.35 7.54
C ASP A 175 -19.37 4.43 8.60
N TRP A 176 -20.15 3.44 9.05
CA TRP A 176 -19.73 2.47 10.05
C TRP A 176 -18.54 1.63 9.59
N ASP A 177 -18.54 1.27 8.31
CA ASP A 177 -17.53 0.43 7.69
C ASP A 177 -16.16 1.12 7.67
N ARG A 178 -16.11 2.41 7.40
CA ARG A 178 -14.90 3.24 7.45
C ARG A 178 -14.45 3.49 8.89
N PHE A 179 -15.40 3.62 9.82
CA PHE A 179 -15.07 3.65 11.24
C PHE A 179 -14.40 2.35 11.70
N LEU A 180 -14.93 1.19 11.31
CA LEU A 180 -14.33 -0.11 11.61
C LEU A 180 -12.92 -0.23 11.01
N ALA A 181 -12.74 0.17 9.75
CA ALA A 181 -11.43 0.19 9.11
C ALA A 181 -10.44 1.10 9.87
N GLY A 182 -10.83 2.33 10.21
CA GLY A 182 -9.99 3.26 10.96
C GLY A 182 -9.65 2.77 12.38
N LEU A 183 -10.58 2.04 13.02
CA LEU A 183 -10.32 1.36 14.29
C LEU A 183 -9.33 0.20 14.14
N GLY A 184 -9.46 -0.62 13.09
CA GLY A 184 -8.55 -1.72 12.81
C GLY A 184 -7.13 -1.27 12.45
N LEU A 185 -7.01 -0.18 11.70
CA LEU A 185 -5.72 0.45 11.34
C LEU A 185 -5.05 1.16 12.53
N GLY A 186 -5.84 1.56 13.54
CA GLY A 186 -5.35 2.28 14.71
C GLY A 186 -5.44 3.81 14.60
N ASP A 187 -5.96 4.35 13.49
CA ASP A 187 -6.30 5.77 13.34
C ASP A 187 -7.29 6.21 14.43
N ILE A 188 -8.20 5.30 14.80
CA ILE A 188 -9.10 5.45 15.93
C ILE A 188 -8.59 4.58 17.06
N SER A 189 -8.20 5.19 18.18
CA SER A 189 -7.72 4.46 19.35
C SER A 189 -8.82 3.58 19.94
N PHE A 190 -8.55 2.28 20.03
CA PHE A 190 -9.43 1.32 20.70
C PHE A 190 -9.74 1.74 22.15
N HIS A 191 -8.76 2.32 22.87
CA HIS A 191 -8.97 2.80 24.23
C HIS A 191 -9.98 3.95 24.30
N SER A 192 -9.94 4.88 23.35
CA SER A 192 -10.91 5.97 23.25
C SER A 192 -12.33 5.47 23.01
N VAL A 193 -12.50 4.43 22.19
CA VAL A 193 -13.81 3.77 21.97
C VAL A 193 -14.29 3.05 23.23
N LYS A 194 -13.40 2.40 24.00
CA LYS A 194 -13.78 1.80 25.30
C LYS A 194 -14.23 2.84 26.31
N ASN A 195 -13.52 3.96 26.40
CA ASN A 195 -13.88 5.06 27.30
C ASN A 195 -15.23 5.69 26.95
N PHE A 196 -15.58 5.75 25.66
CA PHE A 196 -16.91 6.19 25.21
C PHE A 196 -18.04 5.41 25.87
N PHE A 197 -17.87 4.10 26.04
CA PHE A 197 -18.85 3.23 26.70
C PHE A 197 -18.64 3.09 28.22
N GLY A 198 -17.76 3.90 28.82
CA GLY A 198 -17.44 3.81 30.26
C GLY A 198 -16.70 2.52 30.64
N LEU A 199 -16.21 1.75 29.67
CA LEU A 199 -15.43 0.54 29.89
C LEU A 199 -14.01 0.93 30.28
N LYS A 200 -13.82 1.28 31.56
CA LYS A 200 -12.49 1.53 32.12
C LYS A 200 -11.62 0.30 31.86
N THR A 201 -10.55 0.47 31.10
CA THR A 201 -9.44 -0.48 31.18
C THR A 201 -8.97 -0.43 32.63
N LYS A 202 -9.07 -1.54 33.37
CA LYS A 202 -8.24 -1.71 34.57
C LYS A 202 -6.84 -1.32 34.10
N LYS A 203 -6.31 -0.18 34.56
CA LYS A 203 -4.89 0.10 34.43
C LYS A 203 -4.25 -1.11 35.09
N LYS A 204 -3.72 -2.05 34.31
CA LYS A 204 -2.52 -2.72 34.78
C LYS A 204 -1.60 -1.55 35.05
N ARG A 205 -1.35 -1.29 36.34
CA ARG A 205 -0.19 -0.51 36.74
C ARG A 205 1.00 -1.34 36.26
N ASP A 206 1.29 -1.28 34.97
CA ASP A 206 2.68 -1.35 34.58
C ASP A 206 3.31 -0.20 35.34
N LYS A 207 4.27 -0.55 36.19
CA LYS A 207 5.22 0.41 36.74
C LYS A 207 5.88 1.09 35.54
N GLN A 208 5.24 2.10 34.99
CA GLN A 208 5.93 3.15 34.26
C GLN A 208 6.75 3.84 35.33
N GLU A 209 8.01 3.41 35.44
CA GLU A 209 9.05 4.33 35.84
C GLU A 209 8.87 5.58 34.97
N THR A 210 8.38 6.63 35.61
CA THR A 210 8.55 7.99 35.15
C THR A 210 10.05 8.23 35.04
N VAL A 211 10.63 7.90 33.89
CA VAL A 211 11.88 8.51 33.48
C VAL A 211 11.52 9.97 33.27
N SER A 212 11.78 10.78 34.30
CA SER A 212 11.71 12.21 34.16
C SER A 212 12.58 12.56 32.95
N LYS A 213 12.02 13.33 32.01
CA LYS A 213 12.83 14.05 31.04
C LYS A 213 13.63 15.09 31.83
N THR A 214 14.69 14.65 32.48
CA THR A 214 15.80 15.51 32.83
C THR A 214 16.66 15.54 31.57
N THR A 215 16.46 16.59 30.78
CA THR A 215 17.45 17.07 29.81
C THR A 215 18.69 17.49 30.58
N VAL A 216 19.48 16.52 31.04
CA VAL A 216 20.89 16.77 31.35
C VAL A 216 21.62 16.55 30.03
N GLY A 217 21.87 17.67 29.35
CA GLY A 217 22.44 17.70 28.02
C GLY A 217 23.87 17.18 28.04
N VAL A 218 24.12 16.16 27.23
CA VAL A 218 25.47 15.75 26.86
C VAL A 218 25.88 16.66 25.71
N ALA A 219 26.80 17.59 25.97
CA ALA A 219 27.36 18.46 24.94
C ALA A 219 28.36 17.65 24.10
N ILE A 220 27.94 17.29 22.88
CA ILE A 220 28.82 16.63 21.92
C ILE A 220 29.47 17.71 21.08
N GLN A 221 30.80 17.72 21.05
CA GLN A 221 31.57 18.73 20.34
C GLN A 221 31.22 18.73 18.85
N GLY A 222 30.44 19.73 18.42
CA GLY A 222 30.11 20.00 17.02
C GLY A 222 28.79 19.45 16.48
N MET A 223 27.93 18.80 17.28
CA MET A 223 26.63 18.31 16.80
C MET A 223 25.50 18.46 17.85
N GLU A 224 24.43 19.16 17.47
CA GLU A 224 23.19 19.29 18.25
C GLU A 224 22.13 18.28 17.77
N ASN A 225 21.18 17.91 18.64
CA ASN A 225 20.00 17.08 18.33
C ASN A 225 20.24 15.60 17.95
N LEU A 226 21.22 14.94 18.57
CA LEU A 226 21.36 13.48 18.45
C LEU A 226 20.41 12.75 19.41
N LEU A 227 19.81 11.64 18.93
CA LEU A 227 19.11 10.70 19.80
C LEU A 227 20.17 9.99 20.67
N VAL A 228 20.27 10.43 21.93
CA VAL A 228 21.23 9.90 22.90
C VAL A 228 20.51 8.96 23.87
N SER A 229 21.12 7.80 24.13
CA SER A 229 20.67 6.88 25.17
C SER A 229 21.85 6.43 26.03
N TYR A 230 21.61 6.13 27.31
CA TYR A 230 22.65 5.64 28.22
C TYR A 230 22.67 4.11 28.24
N ALA A 231 23.88 3.53 28.27
CA ALA A 231 24.07 2.09 28.29
C ALA A 231 23.56 1.50 29.61
N LYS A 232 22.79 0.42 29.51
CA LYS A 232 22.24 -0.29 30.68
C LYS A 232 23.29 -1.14 31.42
N CYS A 233 24.43 -1.43 30.79
CA CYS A 233 25.48 -2.27 31.36
C CYS A 233 26.32 -1.53 32.43
N CYS A 234 26.68 -0.26 32.18
CA CYS A 234 27.57 0.52 33.06
C CYS A 234 26.90 1.71 33.74
N LYS A 235 25.69 2.13 33.31
CA LYS A 235 24.87 3.19 33.94
C LYS A 235 25.68 4.43 34.37
N PRO A 236 26.26 5.17 33.41
CA PRO A 236 27.11 6.32 33.72
C PRO A 236 26.33 7.40 34.49
N LEU A 237 27.00 8.01 35.48
CA LEU A 237 26.45 9.05 36.36
C LEU A 237 27.09 10.42 36.06
N LEU A 238 26.50 11.48 36.61
CA LEU A 238 27.08 12.83 36.50
C LEU A 238 28.47 12.85 37.15
N GLY A 239 29.48 13.20 36.36
CA GLY A 239 30.88 13.26 36.79
C GLY A 239 31.73 12.07 36.34
N ASP A 240 31.12 11.02 35.79
CA ASP A 240 31.86 9.91 35.19
C ASP A 240 32.47 10.33 33.84
N ASP A 241 33.67 9.83 33.56
CA ASP A 241 34.22 9.87 32.20
C ASP A 241 33.42 8.95 31.29
N ILE A 242 33.00 9.48 30.13
CA ILE A 242 32.06 8.83 29.22
C ILE A 242 32.59 8.72 27.79
N ILE A 243 32.14 7.67 27.10
CA ILE A 243 32.44 7.38 25.69
C ILE A 243 31.15 7.02 24.96
N GLY A 244 30.94 7.61 23.78
CA GLY A 244 29.77 7.37 22.94
C GLY A 244 30.05 6.42 21.78
N PHE A 245 29.19 5.41 21.59
CA PHE A 245 29.21 4.52 20.42
C PHE A 245 27.98 4.75 19.53
N ILE A 246 28.18 4.88 18.22
CA ILE A 246 27.09 5.03 17.24
C ILE A 246 26.51 3.65 16.93
N THR A 247 25.21 3.46 17.18
CA THR A 247 24.52 2.18 16.93
C THR A 247 23.47 2.31 15.83
N ARG A 248 23.32 1.28 15.00
CA ARG A 248 22.26 1.22 13.98
C ARG A 248 20.89 1.18 14.65
N GLY A 249 20.10 2.24 14.48
CA GLY A 249 18.70 2.32 14.90
C GLY A 249 18.42 2.82 16.32
N ARG A 250 19.43 2.89 17.21
CA ARG A 250 19.27 3.40 18.59
C ARG A 250 20.01 4.70 18.87
N GLY A 251 20.61 5.31 17.84
CA GLY A 251 21.38 6.55 17.95
C GLY A 251 22.71 6.34 18.68
N LEU A 252 23.14 7.37 19.40
CA LEU A 252 24.38 7.37 20.16
C LEU A 252 24.14 6.75 21.54
N VAL A 253 24.87 5.69 21.88
CA VAL A 253 24.80 5.03 23.18
C VAL A 253 26.01 5.43 24.01
N ILE A 254 25.78 6.00 25.19
CA ILE A 254 26.83 6.46 26.10
C ILE A 254 27.18 5.35 27.09
N HIS A 255 28.46 4.99 27.10
CA HIS A 255 29.10 4.11 28.06
C HIS A 255 29.99 4.92 29.00
N ARG A 256 30.30 4.36 30.17
CA ARG A 256 31.41 4.84 31.00
C ARG A 256 32.71 4.42 30.32
N SER A 257 33.77 5.23 30.42
CA SER A 257 35.07 4.91 29.82
C SER A 257 35.78 3.72 30.44
N GLU A 258 35.30 3.22 31.58
CA GLU A 258 35.77 2.01 32.26
C GLU A 258 34.62 1.10 32.75
#